data_AF-A0AAD7AIQ5-F1
#
_entry.id   AF-A0AAD7AIQ5-F1
#
_cell.length_a   1.000
_cell.length_b   1.000
_cell.length_c   1.000
_cell.angle_alpha   90.00
_cell.angle_beta   90.00
_cell.angle_gamma   90.00
#
_symmetry.space_group_name_H-M   'P 1'
#
loop_
_entity.id
_entity.type
_entity.pdbx_description
1 polymer ?
#
loop_
_entity_poly.entity_id
_entity_poly.type
_entity_poly.pdbx_seq_one_letter_code
_entity_poly.pdbx_strand_id
1 'polypeptide(L)'
;MAPDEELVDPREIDRVVSEVAVMAGRWNLFKKLLSERLEDSSESEPDPTQPPPPVATLEATASHHLFEEILASRYIPLDIWYTRTTIDKASPDTYIFFAPVTKTTPDDVFYILKIVLYRVLSTGSLRTVEQMFEQLRDIMDKDYVGVIKKKLDDVYKSSSSSGPNTRGEKAEWENRATFIARSFQGELGIKISIQHFLDVQQPVVKNYITGFSNLVAKFRSALRSDVEQLFNQLMRPKLRNLITDVYKDVSYVLDDDSYSAAEYNNVVRKRFIKAWEGLVDSYKDAFTESNYRLFFGLALNVLLRPWEKFMMGFKFTELGAICFDRDLRAIIGYLSSQTAFGDAREKFLRLQQLSTLQEEDVDEFYNGSGITWKLSVQEARAIAALKL
;
A
#
# COMPACT_ATOMS: atom_id res chain seq x y z
N MET A 1 -0.31 -37.62 -23.90
CA MET A 1 0.63 -36.56 -24.30
C MET A 1 -0.09 -35.79 -25.40
N ALA A 2 -0.89 -34.80 -25.00
CA ALA A 2 -1.60 -33.95 -25.95
C ALA A 2 -0.56 -33.07 -26.66
N PRO A 3 -0.71 -32.80 -27.96
CA PRO A 3 0.25 -31.99 -28.69
C PRO A 3 0.24 -30.58 -28.09
N ASP A 4 1.42 -29.99 -27.93
CA ASP A 4 1.57 -28.56 -27.63
C ASP A 4 0.83 -27.79 -28.74
N GLU A 5 -0.37 -27.30 -28.44
CA GLU A 5 -1.09 -26.36 -29.29
C GLU A 5 -0.17 -25.17 -29.57
N GLU A 6 -0.10 -24.73 -30.83
CA GLU A 6 0.60 -23.52 -31.27
C GLU A 6 0.11 -22.31 -30.45
N LEU A 7 0.73 -22.08 -29.30
CA LEU A 7 0.44 -20.96 -28.44
C LEU A 7 0.92 -19.70 -29.16
N VAL A 8 -0.04 -18.93 -29.69
CA VAL A 8 0.15 -17.58 -30.23
C VAL A 8 1.09 -16.80 -29.29
N ASP A 9 2.21 -16.29 -29.80
CA ASP A 9 3.17 -15.54 -29.00
C ASP A 9 2.58 -14.16 -28.65
N PRO A 10 2.41 -13.81 -27.36
CA PRO A 10 1.94 -12.48 -26.97
C PRO A 10 2.77 -11.33 -27.53
N ARG A 11 4.05 -11.55 -27.85
CA ARG A 11 4.90 -10.53 -28.46
C ARG A 11 4.50 -10.21 -29.90
N GLU A 12 3.99 -11.19 -30.64
CA GLU A 12 3.47 -10.96 -32.00
C GLU A 12 2.18 -10.15 -31.94
N ILE A 13 1.29 -10.49 -31.00
CA ILE A 13 0.07 -9.72 -30.78
C ILE A 13 0.40 -8.29 -30.37
N ASP A 14 1.33 -8.09 -29.44
CA ASP A 14 1.80 -6.76 -29.01
C ASP A 14 2.27 -5.88 -30.17
N ARG A 15 3.01 -6.46 -31.12
CA ARG A 15 3.46 -5.77 -32.35
C ARG A 15 2.27 -5.37 -33.21
N VAL A 16 1.35 -6.29 -33.50
CA VAL A 16 0.18 -6.05 -34.35
C VAL A 16 -0.72 -4.96 -33.76
N VAL A 17 -1.06 -5.06 -32.47
CA VAL A 17 -1.93 -4.04 -31.84
C VAL A 17 -1.24 -2.68 -31.78
N SER A 18 0.09 -2.63 -31.63
CA SER A 18 0.85 -1.38 -31.65
C SER A 18 0.84 -0.72 -33.03
N GLU A 19 0.99 -1.49 -34.11
CA GLU A 19 0.90 -0.97 -35.47
C GLU A 19 -0.49 -0.41 -35.78
N VAL A 20 -1.56 -1.16 -35.44
CA VAL A 20 -2.95 -0.73 -35.60
C VAL A 20 -3.22 0.56 -34.82
N ALA A 21 -2.73 0.67 -33.58
CA ALA A 21 -2.88 1.87 -32.77
C ALA A 21 -2.19 3.09 -33.38
N VAL A 22 -0.99 2.93 -33.94
CA VAL A 22 -0.27 4.01 -34.63
C VAL A 22 -1.01 4.44 -35.90
N MET A 23 -1.52 3.50 -36.69
CA MET A 23 -2.30 3.81 -37.90
C MET A 23 -3.56 4.60 -37.56
N ALA A 24 -4.33 4.13 -36.56
CA ALA A 24 -5.52 4.82 -36.07
C ALA A 24 -5.20 6.21 -35.50
N GLY A 25 -4.11 6.34 -34.73
CA GLY A 25 -3.65 7.61 -34.17
C GLY A 25 -3.32 8.64 -35.24
N ARG A 26 -2.62 8.23 -36.30
CA ARG A 26 -2.31 9.11 -37.45
C ARG A 26 -3.58 9.54 -38.18
N TRP A 27 -4.53 8.63 -38.37
CA TRP A 27 -5.84 8.96 -38.96
C TRP A 27 -6.60 9.98 -38.11
N ASN A 28 -6.67 9.81 -36.79
CA ASN A 28 -7.39 10.72 -35.90
C ASN A 28 -6.69 12.10 -35.77
N LEU A 29 -5.36 12.16 -35.82
CA LEU A 29 -4.63 13.43 -35.95
C LEU A 29 -4.93 14.14 -37.26
N PHE A 30 -5.00 13.40 -38.37
CA PHE A 30 -5.37 13.96 -39.66
C PHE A 30 -6.82 14.46 -39.66
N LYS A 31 -7.76 13.68 -39.11
CA LYS A 31 -9.15 14.09 -38.91
C LYS A 31 -9.22 15.39 -38.11
N LYS A 32 -8.50 15.48 -36.99
CA LYS A 32 -8.43 16.68 -36.16
C LYS A 32 -7.91 17.89 -36.94
N LEU A 33 -6.78 17.75 -37.65
CA LEU A 33 -6.23 18.81 -38.49
C LEU A 33 -7.24 19.29 -39.54
N LEU A 34 -7.96 18.36 -40.19
CA LEU A 34 -9.01 18.72 -41.15
C LEU A 34 -10.19 19.43 -40.48
N SER A 35 -10.65 18.96 -39.32
CA SER A 35 -11.72 19.61 -38.57
C SER A 35 -11.35 21.04 -38.20
N GLU A 36 -10.15 21.26 -37.63
CA GLU A 36 -9.66 22.59 -37.27
C GLU A 36 -9.58 23.53 -38.49
N ARG A 37 -9.05 23.04 -39.62
CA ARG A 37 -8.94 23.85 -40.86
C ARG A 37 -10.28 24.16 -41.50
N LEU A 38 -11.24 23.24 -41.41
CA LEU A 38 -12.59 23.45 -41.94
C LEU A 38 -13.40 24.39 -41.05
N GLU A 39 -13.19 24.36 -39.73
CA GLU A 39 -13.76 25.29 -38.78
C GLU A 39 -13.21 26.72 -39.00
N ASP A 40 -11.90 26.89 -39.15
CA ASP A 40 -11.25 28.18 -39.50
C ASP A 40 -11.81 28.78 -40.81
N SER A 41 -12.21 27.93 -41.76
CA SER A 41 -12.74 28.34 -43.06
C SER A 41 -14.24 28.74 -43.00
N SER A 42 -14.91 28.43 -41.89
CA SER A 42 -16.35 28.58 -41.70
C SER A 42 -16.76 29.77 -40.82
N GLU A 43 -15.82 30.63 -40.40
CA GLU A 43 -16.09 31.85 -39.60
C GLU A 43 -16.91 32.95 -40.33
N SER A 44 -17.51 32.64 -41.49
CA SER A 44 -18.48 33.49 -42.19
C SER A 44 -19.91 33.10 -41.76
N GLU A 45 -20.77 34.08 -41.44
CA GLU A 45 -22.09 33.95 -40.77
C GLU A 45 -22.87 32.62 -40.96
N PRO A 46 -23.53 32.10 -39.91
CA PRO A 46 -24.25 30.82 -39.98
C PRO A 46 -25.56 30.97 -40.77
N ASP A 47 -25.57 30.45 -41.99
CA ASP A 47 -26.76 30.30 -42.82
C ASP A 47 -27.51 29.01 -42.42
N PRO A 48 -28.84 29.01 -42.18
CA PRO A 48 -29.61 27.83 -41.75
C PRO A 48 -29.64 26.68 -42.76
N THR A 49 -29.16 26.94 -43.98
CA THR A 49 -29.03 25.99 -45.10
C THR A 49 -27.69 25.24 -45.14
N GLN A 50 -26.77 25.48 -44.18
CA GLN A 50 -25.45 24.86 -44.20
C GLN A 50 -25.46 23.34 -43.94
N PRO A 51 -24.58 22.58 -44.63
CA PRO A 51 -24.39 21.15 -44.41
C PRO A 51 -23.93 20.84 -42.97
N PRO A 52 -24.07 19.58 -42.50
CA PRO A 52 -23.73 19.21 -41.13
C PRO A 52 -22.29 19.63 -40.77
N PRO A 53 -22.01 19.88 -39.48
CA PRO A 53 -20.73 20.42 -39.02
C PRO A 53 -19.55 19.60 -39.59
N PRO A 54 -18.39 20.23 -39.90
CA PRO A 54 -17.25 19.56 -40.54
C PRO A 54 -16.80 18.25 -39.86
N VAL A 55 -17.01 18.15 -38.54
CA VAL A 55 -16.74 16.93 -37.76
C VAL A 55 -17.68 15.77 -38.16
N ALA A 56 -18.98 16.05 -38.38
CA ALA A 56 -19.98 15.05 -38.75
C ALA A 56 -19.82 14.55 -40.19
N THR A 57 -19.31 15.40 -41.11
CA THR A 57 -19.01 14.97 -42.49
C THR A 57 -17.78 14.07 -42.54
N LEU A 58 -16.77 14.33 -41.70
CA LEU A 58 -15.59 13.48 -41.55
C LEU A 58 -15.90 12.13 -40.89
N GLU A 59 -16.84 12.10 -39.94
CA GLU A 59 -17.33 10.87 -39.31
C GLU A 59 -18.13 9.98 -40.26
N ALA A 60 -18.77 10.55 -41.28
CA ALA A 60 -19.48 9.79 -42.30
C ALA A 60 -18.55 9.15 -43.36
N THR A 61 -17.23 9.38 -43.30
CA THR A 61 -16.30 8.87 -44.30
C THR A 61 -16.07 7.36 -44.17
N ALA A 62 -15.95 6.68 -45.32
CA ALA A 62 -15.64 5.25 -45.36
C ALA A 62 -14.33 4.90 -44.63
N SER A 63 -13.33 5.79 -44.71
CA SER A 63 -12.05 5.62 -44.01
C SER A 63 -12.22 5.65 -42.49
N HIS A 64 -13.04 6.56 -41.95
CA HIS A 64 -13.33 6.59 -40.52
C HIS A 64 -14.02 5.31 -40.06
N HIS A 65 -15.04 4.86 -40.81
CA HIS A 65 -15.73 3.60 -40.51
C HIS A 65 -14.78 2.40 -40.54
N LEU A 66 -13.87 2.33 -41.50
CA LEU A 66 -12.88 1.25 -41.58
C LEU A 66 -11.93 1.23 -40.37
N PHE A 67 -11.43 2.39 -39.93
CA PHE A 67 -10.58 2.44 -38.73
C PHE A 67 -11.35 2.07 -37.46
N GLU A 68 -12.57 2.58 -37.27
CA GLU A 68 -13.41 2.22 -36.13
C GLU A 68 -13.80 0.73 -36.13
N GLU A 69 -14.06 0.14 -37.29
CA GLU A 69 -14.33 -1.28 -37.44
C GLU A 69 -13.12 -2.14 -37.10
N ILE A 70 -11.92 -1.79 -37.59
CA ILE A 70 -10.68 -2.52 -37.26
C ILE A 70 -10.39 -2.40 -35.76
N LEU A 71 -10.59 -1.21 -35.18
CA LEU A 71 -10.40 -1.01 -33.75
C LEU A 71 -11.35 -1.89 -32.93
N ALA A 72 -12.64 -1.89 -33.26
CA ALA A 72 -13.64 -2.66 -32.54
C ALA A 72 -13.52 -4.18 -32.73
N SER A 73 -13.29 -4.63 -33.97
CA SER A 73 -13.35 -6.05 -34.34
C SER A 73 -12.03 -6.81 -34.22
N ARG A 74 -10.89 -6.11 -34.18
CA ARG A 74 -9.54 -6.72 -34.14
C ARG A 74 -8.71 -6.18 -32.99
N TYR A 75 -8.52 -4.86 -32.90
CA TYR A 75 -7.64 -4.27 -31.89
C TYR A 75 -8.10 -4.58 -30.47
N ILE A 76 -9.36 -4.25 -30.14
CA ILE A 76 -9.89 -4.41 -28.76
C ILE A 76 -9.76 -5.86 -28.28
N PRO A 77 -10.28 -6.90 -28.99
CA PRO A 77 -10.16 -8.29 -28.55
C PRO A 77 -8.71 -8.76 -28.38
N LEU A 78 -7.82 -8.39 -29.31
CA LEU A 78 -6.41 -8.78 -29.27
C LEU A 78 -5.67 -8.12 -28.10
N ASP A 79 -5.91 -6.84 -27.85
CA ASP A 79 -5.25 -6.09 -26.78
C ASP A 79 -5.73 -6.56 -25.39
N ILE A 80 -7.01 -6.94 -25.28
CA ILE A 80 -7.55 -7.60 -24.08
C ILE A 80 -6.91 -8.96 -23.85
N TRP A 81 -6.84 -9.80 -24.89
CA TRP A 81 -6.23 -11.11 -24.78
C TRP A 81 -4.75 -10.99 -24.39
N TYR A 82 -4.01 -10.06 -25.00
CA TYR A 82 -2.64 -9.75 -24.66
C TYR A 82 -2.51 -9.33 -23.18
N THR A 83 -3.36 -8.41 -22.74
CA THR A 83 -3.36 -7.91 -21.36
C THR A 83 -3.60 -9.03 -20.36
N ARG A 84 -4.65 -9.85 -20.55
CA ARG A 84 -4.95 -10.99 -19.67
C ARG A 84 -3.81 -12.00 -19.62
N THR A 85 -3.30 -12.40 -20.80
CA THR A 85 -2.22 -13.38 -20.89
C THR A 85 -0.96 -12.90 -20.19
N THR A 86 -0.65 -11.61 -20.27
CA THR A 86 0.55 -11.05 -19.64
C THR A 86 0.37 -10.90 -18.14
N ILE A 87 -0.83 -10.53 -17.67
CA ILE A 87 -1.18 -10.52 -16.23
C ILE A 87 -1.12 -11.94 -15.65
N ASP A 88 -1.64 -12.94 -16.35
CA ASP A 88 -1.62 -14.34 -15.91
C ASP A 88 -0.19 -14.88 -15.83
N LYS A 89 0.67 -14.55 -16.80
CA LYS A 89 2.11 -14.89 -16.73
C LYS A 89 2.81 -14.20 -15.57
N ALA A 90 2.42 -12.96 -15.29
CA ALA A 90 2.83 -12.21 -14.11
C ALA A 90 2.00 -12.55 -12.86
N SER A 91 1.32 -13.70 -12.80
CA SER A 91 0.61 -14.14 -11.61
C SER A 91 1.60 -14.41 -10.45
N PRO A 92 1.19 -14.17 -9.19
CA PRO A 92 1.96 -14.56 -8.01
C PRO A 92 2.40 -16.03 -8.02
N ASP A 93 1.63 -16.94 -8.62
CA ASP A 93 1.94 -18.38 -8.62
C ASP A 93 3.26 -18.71 -9.30
N THR A 94 3.67 -17.90 -10.27
CA THR A 94 4.96 -18.03 -10.98
C THR A 94 6.15 -17.68 -10.08
N TYR A 95 5.95 -16.80 -9.09
CA TYR A 95 7.01 -16.19 -8.28
C TYR A 95 7.04 -16.65 -6.82
N ILE A 96 6.01 -17.35 -6.34
CA ILE A 96 5.96 -17.90 -4.96
C ILE A 96 7.18 -18.79 -4.66
N PHE A 97 7.82 -19.39 -5.67
CA PHE A 97 8.95 -20.32 -5.47
C PHE A 97 10.34 -19.67 -5.46
N PHE A 98 10.47 -18.35 -5.74
CA PHE A 98 11.78 -17.70 -5.82
C PHE A 98 11.99 -16.71 -4.67
N ALA A 99 12.75 -17.12 -3.66
CA ALA A 99 13.28 -16.22 -2.64
C ALA A 99 14.59 -15.57 -3.14
N PRO A 100 14.85 -14.28 -2.85
CA PRO A 100 13.98 -13.35 -2.13
C PRO A 100 12.88 -12.77 -3.05
N VAL A 101 11.63 -12.79 -2.57
CA VAL A 101 10.51 -12.12 -3.24
C VAL A 101 10.61 -10.62 -2.93
N THR A 102 11.63 -9.94 -3.45
CA THR A 102 11.87 -8.52 -3.13
C THR A 102 11.43 -7.56 -4.23
N LYS A 103 11.09 -8.03 -5.43
CA LYS A 103 10.56 -7.20 -6.54
C LYS A 103 10.25 -8.09 -7.74
N THR A 104 9.07 -7.94 -8.35
CA THR A 104 8.81 -7.95 -9.81
C THR A 104 7.32 -8.01 -10.13
N THR A 105 6.54 -8.83 -9.43
CA THR A 105 5.20 -9.21 -9.92
C THR A 105 4.19 -8.06 -10.06
N PRO A 106 3.94 -7.20 -9.05
CA PRO A 106 2.98 -6.11 -9.20
C PRO A 106 3.49 -5.02 -10.13
N ASP A 107 4.77 -4.66 -10.01
CA ASP A 107 5.36 -3.59 -10.82
C ASP A 107 5.35 -3.95 -12.31
N ASP A 108 5.56 -5.23 -12.66
CA ASP A 108 5.45 -5.73 -14.02
C ASP A 108 4.02 -5.58 -14.57
N VAL A 109 3.01 -6.02 -13.80
CA VAL A 109 1.59 -5.87 -14.17
C VAL A 109 1.22 -4.40 -14.39
N PHE A 110 1.63 -3.50 -13.49
CA PHE A 110 1.37 -2.07 -13.62
C PHE A 110 2.16 -1.41 -14.76
N TYR A 111 3.36 -1.90 -15.05
CA TYR A 111 4.16 -1.45 -16.18
C TYR A 111 3.50 -1.83 -17.52
N ILE A 112 3.03 -3.07 -17.64
CA ILE A 112 2.28 -3.55 -18.82
C ILE A 112 0.99 -2.75 -18.96
N LEU A 113 0.24 -2.58 -17.88
CA LEU A 113 -1.00 -1.81 -17.88
C LEU A 113 -0.75 -0.37 -18.33
N LYS A 114 0.33 0.26 -17.86
CA LYS A 114 0.75 1.57 -18.32
C LYS A 114 0.95 1.57 -19.84
N ILE A 115 1.73 0.63 -20.40
CA ILE A 115 1.95 0.52 -21.85
C ILE A 115 0.62 0.39 -22.62
N VAL A 116 -0.26 -0.51 -22.17
CA VAL A 116 -1.57 -0.73 -22.82
C VAL A 116 -2.41 0.55 -22.79
N LEU A 117 -2.48 1.26 -21.66
CA LEU A 117 -3.22 2.53 -21.55
C LEU A 117 -2.63 3.62 -22.46
N TYR A 118 -1.30 3.72 -22.55
CA TYR A 118 -0.64 4.64 -23.48
C TYR A 118 -1.02 4.32 -24.94
N ARG A 119 -1.03 3.04 -25.30
CA ARG A 119 -1.38 2.57 -26.65
C ARG A 119 -2.86 2.83 -26.98
N VAL A 120 -3.77 2.52 -26.06
CA VAL A 120 -5.21 2.82 -26.22
C VAL A 120 -5.41 4.31 -26.46
N LEU A 121 -4.72 5.17 -25.71
CA LEU A 121 -4.84 6.62 -25.86
C LEU A 121 -4.17 7.17 -27.12
N SER A 122 -3.15 6.49 -27.65
CA SER A 122 -2.54 6.88 -28.94
C SER A 122 -3.44 6.55 -30.14
N THR A 123 -4.47 5.71 -29.98
CA THR A 123 -5.44 5.46 -31.08
C THR A 123 -6.20 6.72 -31.47
N GLY A 124 -6.38 7.67 -30.55
CA GLY A 124 -7.15 8.90 -30.77
C GLY A 124 -8.66 8.70 -30.94
N SER A 125 -9.17 7.47 -30.80
CA SER A 125 -10.61 7.17 -30.92
C SER A 125 -11.26 7.19 -29.54
N LEU A 126 -12.25 8.08 -29.35
CA LEU A 126 -12.99 8.15 -28.09
C LEU A 126 -13.71 6.83 -27.79
N ARG A 127 -14.42 6.26 -28.77
CA ARG A 127 -15.14 4.99 -28.62
C ARG A 127 -14.22 3.87 -28.14
N THR A 128 -13.02 3.78 -28.71
CA THR A 128 -12.03 2.76 -28.32
C THR A 128 -11.55 2.98 -26.88
N VAL A 129 -11.31 4.24 -26.47
CA VAL A 129 -10.97 4.60 -25.09
C VAL A 129 -12.08 4.17 -24.12
N GLU A 130 -13.34 4.52 -24.40
CA GLU A 130 -14.48 4.18 -23.53
C GLU A 130 -14.57 2.67 -23.30
N GLN A 131 -14.56 1.88 -24.39
CA GLN A 131 -14.70 0.43 -24.34
C GLN A 131 -13.49 -0.26 -23.69
N MET A 132 -12.26 0.18 -24.02
CA MET A 132 -11.05 -0.43 -23.45
C MET A 132 -10.87 -0.09 -21.98
N PHE A 133 -11.14 1.14 -21.55
CA PHE A 133 -10.98 1.52 -20.15
C PHE A 133 -11.95 0.77 -19.22
N GLU A 134 -13.17 0.51 -19.68
CA GLU A 134 -14.13 -0.31 -18.92
C GLU A 134 -13.65 -1.76 -18.79
N GLN A 135 -13.19 -2.36 -19.89
CA GLN A 135 -12.69 -3.74 -19.88
C GLN A 135 -11.38 -3.89 -19.10
N LEU A 136 -10.44 -2.96 -19.22
CA LEU A 136 -9.21 -2.95 -18.43
C LEU A 136 -9.50 -2.78 -16.94
N ARG A 137 -10.51 -1.98 -16.57
CA ARG A 137 -10.96 -1.88 -15.18
C ARG A 137 -11.49 -3.22 -14.69
N ASP A 138 -12.32 -3.89 -15.48
CA ASP A 138 -12.87 -5.20 -15.12
C ASP A 138 -11.80 -6.27 -14.93
N ILE A 139 -10.81 -6.32 -15.83
CA ILE A 139 -9.63 -7.22 -15.73
C ILE A 139 -8.86 -6.95 -14.44
N MET A 140 -8.59 -5.68 -14.13
CA MET A 140 -7.85 -5.32 -12.91
C MET A 140 -8.64 -5.64 -11.64
N ASP A 141 -9.96 -5.42 -11.62
CA ASP A 141 -10.80 -5.69 -10.45
C ASP A 141 -11.04 -7.19 -10.22
N LYS A 142 -11.37 -7.96 -11.28
CA LYS A 142 -11.73 -9.38 -11.19
C LYS A 142 -10.53 -10.30 -11.34
N ASP A 143 -9.81 -10.16 -12.45
CA ASP A 143 -8.78 -11.13 -12.86
C ASP A 143 -7.50 -10.94 -12.02
N TYR A 144 -7.16 -9.69 -11.68
CA TYR A 144 -5.99 -9.42 -10.85
C TYR A 144 -6.33 -9.33 -9.36
N VAL A 145 -7.11 -8.34 -8.94
CA VAL A 145 -7.39 -8.12 -7.50
C VAL A 145 -8.31 -9.19 -6.93
N GLY A 146 -9.31 -9.67 -7.68
CA GLY A 146 -10.18 -10.76 -7.26
C GLY A 146 -9.42 -12.04 -6.96
N VAL A 147 -8.46 -12.42 -7.80
CA VAL A 147 -7.60 -13.59 -7.59
C VAL A 147 -6.75 -13.44 -6.34
N ILE A 148 -6.11 -12.28 -6.13
CA ILE A 148 -5.29 -12.05 -4.94
C ILE A 148 -6.14 -12.05 -3.67
N LYS A 149 -7.32 -11.41 -3.69
CA LYS A 149 -8.26 -11.43 -2.56
C LYS A 149 -8.71 -12.83 -2.21
N LYS A 150 -9.11 -13.63 -3.20
CA LYS A 150 -9.53 -15.01 -3.00
C LYS A 150 -8.42 -15.84 -2.37
N LYS A 151 -7.18 -15.72 -2.87
CA LYS A 151 -6.01 -16.39 -2.28
C LYS A 151 -5.81 -15.99 -0.83
N LEU A 152 -5.87 -14.69 -0.54
CA LEU A 152 -5.71 -14.18 0.82
C LEU A 152 -6.80 -14.73 1.77
N ASP A 153 -8.07 -14.73 1.33
CA ASP A 153 -9.19 -15.30 2.08
C ASP A 153 -9.02 -16.81 2.31
N ASP A 154 -8.52 -17.55 1.32
CA ASP A 154 -8.26 -18.98 1.44
C ASP A 154 -7.15 -19.27 2.45
N VAL A 155 -6.11 -18.44 2.51
CA VAL A 155 -5.06 -18.54 3.54
C VAL A 155 -5.63 -18.21 4.92
N TYR A 156 -6.51 -17.22 5.05
CA TYR A 156 -7.16 -16.89 6.33
C TYR A 156 -8.18 -17.95 6.80
N LYS A 157 -8.83 -18.67 5.88
CA LYS A 157 -9.72 -19.79 6.24
C LYS A 157 -8.96 -21.03 6.65
N SER A 158 -7.78 -21.29 6.05
CA SER A 158 -6.95 -22.43 6.43
C SER A 158 -6.32 -22.27 7.82
N SER A 159 -6.02 -21.03 8.23
CA SER A 159 -5.43 -20.71 9.54
C SER A 159 -6.40 -20.86 10.72
N SER A 160 -7.71 -20.70 10.49
CA SER A 160 -8.75 -20.82 11.53
C SER A 160 -9.23 -22.26 11.79
N SER A 161 -8.84 -23.22 10.94
CA SER A 161 -9.33 -24.60 10.97
C SER A 161 -8.31 -25.65 11.45
N SER A 162 -7.09 -25.25 11.85
CA SER A 162 -5.97 -26.17 12.07
C SER A 162 -5.30 -26.01 13.44
N GLY A 163 -5.11 -27.14 14.16
CA GLY A 163 -4.56 -27.21 15.51
C GLY A 163 -3.07 -26.80 15.66
N PRO A 164 -2.58 -26.72 16.91
CA PRO A 164 -1.34 -26.02 17.26
C PRO A 164 -0.09 -26.87 16.96
N ASN A 165 0.81 -26.34 16.11
CA ASN A 165 2.27 -26.26 16.32
C ASN A 165 3.21 -26.49 15.12
N THR A 166 2.76 -26.84 13.91
CA THR A 166 3.75 -27.02 12.79
C THR A 166 3.30 -26.54 11.41
N ARG A 167 2.02 -26.16 11.24
CA ARG A 167 1.51 -25.56 9.98
C ARG A 167 1.29 -24.04 10.02
N GLY A 168 1.37 -23.44 11.20
CA GLY A 168 1.18 -21.99 11.39
C GLY A 168 2.26 -21.15 10.68
N GLU A 169 3.52 -21.61 10.70
CA GLU A 169 4.62 -20.92 10.01
C GLU A 169 4.48 -20.97 8.48
N LYS A 170 3.96 -22.08 7.94
CA LYS A 170 3.66 -22.21 6.51
C LYS A 170 2.53 -21.27 6.08
N ALA A 171 1.45 -21.21 6.87
CA ALA A 171 0.36 -20.26 6.62
C ALA A 171 0.82 -18.79 6.80
N GLU A 172 1.66 -18.51 7.79
CA GLU A 172 2.28 -17.19 8.01
C GLU A 172 3.20 -16.81 6.83
N TRP A 173 3.94 -17.76 6.26
CA TRP A 173 4.76 -17.56 5.05
C TRP A 173 3.91 -17.35 3.79
N GLU A 174 2.88 -18.18 3.57
CA GLU A 174 1.95 -18.04 2.43
C GLU A 174 1.18 -16.70 2.47
N ASN A 175 0.79 -16.26 3.67
CA ASN A 175 0.22 -14.93 3.89
C ASN A 175 1.19 -13.81 3.49
N ARG A 176 2.47 -13.93 3.87
CA ARG A 176 3.51 -12.95 3.53
C ARG A 176 3.80 -12.94 2.02
N ALA A 177 3.94 -14.10 1.39
CA ALA A 177 4.16 -14.21 -0.04
C ALA A 177 3.01 -13.59 -0.86
N THR A 178 1.76 -13.87 -0.47
CA THR A 178 0.57 -13.27 -1.09
C THR A 178 0.53 -11.75 -0.92
N PHE A 179 0.94 -11.26 0.25
CA PHE A 179 0.99 -9.84 0.54
C PHE A 179 2.08 -9.09 -0.25
N ILE A 180 3.26 -9.69 -0.37
CA ILE A 180 4.33 -9.16 -1.23
C ILE A 180 3.84 -9.06 -2.68
N ALA A 181 3.19 -10.12 -3.17
CA ALA A 181 2.62 -10.15 -4.52
C ALA A 181 1.45 -9.17 -4.72
N ARG A 182 0.93 -8.55 -3.65
CA ARG A 182 -0.06 -7.47 -3.73
C ARG A 182 0.56 -6.10 -3.54
N SER A 183 1.77 -6.00 -3.02
CA SER A 183 2.38 -4.74 -2.61
C SER A 183 2.59 -3.82 -3.81
N PHE A 184 1.78 -2.76 -3.91
CA PHE A 184 1.83 -1.80 -5.00
C PHE A 184 2.88 -0.73 -4.69
N GLN A 185 3.97 -0.71 -5.47
CA GLN A 185 4.90 0.42 -5.50
C GLN A 185 4.68 1.33 -6.72
N GLY A 186 4.04 0.80 -7.77
CA GLY A 186 3.71 1.55 -8.98
C GLY A 186 2.84 2.79 -8.76
N GLU A 187 3.25 3.89 -9.37
CA GLU A 187 2.39 5.03 -9.69
C GLU A 187 1.98 4.95 -11.15
N LEU A 188 0.67 4.99 -11.43
CA LEU A 188 0.16 5.30 -12.76
C LEU A 188 0.33 6.81 -13.00
N GLY A 189 1.60 7.22 -13.13
CA GLY A 189 1.99 8.52 -13.64
C GLY A 189 1.71 8.59 -15.14
N ILE A 190 0.43 8.72 -15.49
CA ILE A 190 -0.02 8.88 -16.86
C ILE A 190 0.20 10.34 -17.27
N LYS A 191 1.43 10.69 -17.64
CA LYS A 191 1.69 11.91 -18.41
C LYS A 191 1.35 11.60 -19.86
N ILE A 192 0.10 11.77 -20.25
CA ILE A 192 -0.36 11.47 -21.62
C ILE A 192 -0.65 12.74 -22.41
N SER A 193 -0.14 12.73 -23.64
CA SER A 193 -0.50 13.69 -24.68
C SER A 193 -1.88 13.33 -25.25
N ILE A 194 -2.90 14.06 -24.80
CA ILE A 194 -4.27 14.02 -25.33
C ILE A 194 -4.42 14.81 -26.66
N GLN A 195 -3.30 15.14 -27.31
CA GLN A 195 -3.27 15.92 -28.57
C GLN A 195 -4.00 15.22 -29.73
N HIS A 196 -4.13 13.90 -29.68
CA HIS A 196 -4.84 13.08 -30.67
C HIS A 196 -6.36 13.30 -30.66
N PHE A 197 -6.91 13.87 -29.58
CA PHE A 197 -8.35 14.08 -29.43
C PHE A 197 -8.73 15.53 -29.75
N LEU A 198 -9.94 15.70 -30.27
CA LEU A 198 -10.59 17.01 -30.42
C LEU A 198 -10.75 17.67 -29.04
N ASP A 199 -10.72 18.99 -28.99
CA ASP A 199 -10.79 19.73 -27.72
C ASP A 199 -12.07 19.43 -26.91
N VAL A 200 -13.18 19.18 -27.60
CA VAL A 200 -14.46 18.77 -27.00
C VAL A 200 -14.38 17.38 -26.35
N GLN A 201 -13.53 16.49 -26.87
CA GLN A 201 -13.38 15.10 -26.37
C GLN A 201 -12.36 14.99 -25.24
N GLN A 202 -11.38 15.88 -25.17
CA GLN A 202 -10.35 15.88 -24.13
C GLN A 202 -10.86 15.82 -22.68
N PRO A 203 -11.91 16.58 -22.26
CA PRO A 203 -12.43 16.47 -20.90
C PRO A 203 -13.02 15.09 -20.60
N VAL A 204 -13.68 14.46 -21.58
CA VAL A 204 -14.23 13.10 -21.45
C VAL A 204 -13.11 12.09 -21.26
N VAL A 205 -12.07 12.15 -22.09
CA VAL A 205 -10.89 11.28 -21.96
C VAL A 205 -10.17 11.47 -20.63
N LYS A 206 -10.06 12.72 -20.14
CA LYS A 206 -9.51 13.01 -18.80
C LYS A 206 -10.33 12.32 -17.70
N ASN A 207 -11.66 12.30 -17.80
CA ASN A 207 -12.51 11.60 -16.83
C ASN A 207 -12.24 10.09 -16.81
N TYR A 208 -12.01 9.45 -17.97
CA TYR A 208 -11.61 8.03 -18.03
C TYR A 208 -10.25 7.78 -17.37
N ILE A 209 -9.27 8.64 -17.63
CA ILE A 209 -7.94 8.57 -16.99
C ILE A 209 -8.05 8.73 -15.47
N THR A 210 -8.77 9.73 -14.98
CA THR A 210 -9.00 9.94 -13.55
C THR A 210 -9.77 8.78 -12.92
N GLY A 211 -10.79 8.26 -13.60
CA GLY A 211 -11.55 7.09 -13.15
C GLY A 211 -10.67 5.84 -13.02
N PHE A 212 -9.70 5.66 -13.92
CA PHE A 212 -8.72 4.59 -13.83
C PHE A 212 -7.71 4.82 -12.70
N SER A 213 -7.22 6.05 -12.50
CA SER A 213 -6.36 6.39 -11.35
C SER A 213 -7.05 6.15 -10.00
N ASN A 214 -8.37 6.36 -9.91
CA ASN A 214 -9.15 6.04 -8.71
C ASN A 214 -9.11 4.53 -8.37
N LEU A 215 -8.94 3.66 -9.36
CA LEU A 215 -8.76 2.23 -9.14
C LEU A 215 -7.48 1.93 -8.35
N VAL A 216 -6.38 2.63 -8.66
CA VAL A 216 -5.11 2.53 -7.92
C VAL A 216 -5.28 2.95 -6.47
N ALA A 217 -6.01 4.04 -6.23
CA ALA A 217 -6.31 4.50 -4.87
C ALA A 217 -7.12 3.44 -4.09
N LYS A 218 -8.14 2.83 -4.72
CA LYS A 218 -8.90 1.71 -4.13
C LYS A 218 -7.99 0.54 -3.78
N PHE A 219 -7.05 0.20 -4.65
CA PHE A 219 -6.10 -0.89 -4.42
C PHE A 219 -5.13 -0.61 -3.26
N ARG A 220 -4.62 0.62 -3.14
CA ARG A 220 -3.82 1.05 -1.99
C ARG A 220 -4.61 0.98 -0.68
N SER A 221 -5.88 1.39 -0.70
CA SER A 221 -6.76 1.29 0.48
C SER A 221 -7.03 -0.17 0.87
N ALA A 222 -7.28 -1.05 -0.11
CA ALA A 222 -7.48 -2.47 0.14
C ALA A 222 -6.22 -3.12 0.72
N LEU A 223 -5.04 -2.83 0.17
CA LEU A 223 -3.76 -3.27 0.72
C LEU A 223 -3.57 -2.88 2.18
N ARG A 224 -3.86 -1.63 2.52
CA ARG A 224 -3.77 -1.13 3.89
C ARG A 224 -4.67 -1.94 4.82
N SER A 225 -5.92 -2.18 4.43
CA SER A 225 -6.86 -3.01 5.18
C SER A 225 -6.33 -4.43 5.40
N ASP A 226 -5.68 -5.01 4.39
CA ASP A 226 -5.11 -6.35 4.49
C ASP A 226 -3.90 -6.40 5.44
N VAL A 227 -3.02 -5.38 5.45
CA VAL A 227 -1.94 -5.26 6.45
C VAL A 227 -2.52 -5.24 7.86
N GLU A 228 -3.57 -4.44 8.07
CA GLU A 228 -4.25 -4.34 9.36
C GLU A 228 -4.86 -5.69 9.77
N GLN A 229 -5.48 -6.41 8.82
CA GLN A 229 -6.02 -7.75 9.07
C GLN A 229 -4.93 -8.77 9.42
N LEU A 230 -3.85 -8.83 8.63
CA LEU A 230 -2.70 -9.70 8.89
C LEU A 230 -2.09 -9.41 10.26
N PHE A 231 -1.89 -8.13 10.57
CA PHE A 231 -1.38 -7.69 11.88
C PHE A 231 -2.30 -8.18 13.01
N ASN A 232 -3.61 -7.99 12.87
CA ASN A 232 -4.59 -8.38 13.88
C ASN A 232 -4.63 -9.90 14.11
N GLN A 233 -4.39 -10.71 13.09
CA GLN A 233 -4.43 -12.17 13.19
C GLN A 233 -3.11 -12.77 13.68
N LEU A 234 -1.97 -12.31 13.14
CA LEU A 234 -0.68 -12.99 13.35
C LEU A 234 0.17 -12.31 14.43
N MET A 235 0.13 -10.98 14.52
CA MET A 235 1.03 -10.22 15.37
C MET A 235 0.41 -9.77 16.67
N ARG A 236 -0.83 -9.28 16.62
CA ARG A 236 -1.54 -8.78 17.79
C ARG A 236 -1.61 -9.80 18.94
N PRO A 237 -1.85 -11.11 18.71
CA PRO A 237 -1.82 -12.11 19.77
C PRO A 237 -0.42 -12.28 20.38
N LYS A 238 0.63 -12.28 19.56
CA LYS A 238 2.03 -12.43 19.99
C LYS A 238 2.50 -11.23 20.84
N LEU A 239 2.03 -10.02 20.52
CA LEU A 239 2.36 -8.80 21.27
C LEU A 239 1.73 -8.75 22.68
N ARG A 240 0.65 -9.51 22.93
CA ARG A 240 -0.10 -9.45 24.20
C ARG A 240 0.78 -9.74 25.42
N ASN A 241 1.71 -10.68 25.29
CA ASN A 241 2.57 -11.13 26.40
C ASN A 241 3.95 -10.48 26.39
N LEU A 242 4.26 -9.63 25.38
CA LEU A 242 5.59 -9.06 25.24
C LEU A 242 6.00 -8.24 26.46
N ILE A 243 5.11 -7.34 26.93
CA ILE A 243 5.41 -6.50 28.09
C ILE A 243 5.57 -7.35 29.36
N THR A 244 4.70 -8.33 29.58
CA THR A 244 4.78 -9.20 30.75
C THR A 244 6.06 -10.03 30.77
N ASP A 245 6.53 -10.50 29.62
CA ASP A 245 7.75 -11.30 29.50
C ASP A 245 9.01 -10.44 29.67
N VAL A 246 9.01 -9.22 29.15
CA VAL A 246 10.12 -8.26 29.29
C VAL A 246 10.36 -7.91 30.75
N TYR A 247 9.29 -7.61 31.49
CA TYR A 247 9.34 -7.18 32.89
C TYR A 247 9.19 -8.33 33.90
N LYS A 248 9.18 -9.58 33.44
CA LYS A 248 9.06 -10.75 34.31
C LYS A 248 10.19 -10.77 35.36
N ASP A 249 9.82 -10.91 36.63
CA ASP A 249 10.76 -10.96 37.76
C ASP A 249 11.62 -9.67 37.91
N VAL A 250 11.16 -8.54 37.37
CA VAL A 250 11.80 -7.22 37.54
C VAL A 250 11.12 -6.48 38.68
N SER A 251 11.91 -5.86 39.56
CA SER A 251 11.44 -4.96 40.63
C SER A 251 12.11 -3.60 40.47
N TYR A 252 11.35 -2.53 40.69
CA TYR A 252 11.86 -1.16 40.79
C TYR A 252 11.85 -0.64 42.23
N VAL A 253 11.75 -1.54 43.20
CA VAL A 253 12.06 -1.26 44.61
C VAL A 253 13.52 -1.66 44.81
N LEU A 254 14.41 -0.70 44.57
CA LEU A 254 15.87 -0.92 44.53
C LEU A 254 16.57 -0.21 45.68
N ASP A 255 17.54 -0.91 46.27
CA ASP A 255 18.63 -0.38 47.09
C ASP A 255 19.90 -0.14 46.24
N ASP A 256 20.98 0.38 46.84
CA ASP A 256 22.21 0.74 46.10
C ASP A 256 22.87 -0.47 45.40
N ASP A 257 22.89 -1.63 46.06
CA ASP A 257 23.50 -2.85 45.52
C ASP A 257 22.66 -3.42 44.36
N SER A 258 21.34 -3.46 44.50
CA SER A 258 20.44 -3.93 43.44
C SER A 258 20.34 -2.93 42.28
N TYR A 259 20.45 -1.62 42.53
CA TYR A 259 20.55 -0.60 41.50
C TYR A 259 21.81 -0.80 40.64
N SER A 260 22.97 -0.98 41.29
CA SER A 260 24.24 -1.25 40.61
C SER A 260 24.18 -2.53 39.77
N ALA A 261 23.57 -3.59 40.30
CA ALA A 261 23.34 -4.83 39.58
C ALA A 261 22.38 -4.66 38.38
N ALA A 262 21.32 -3.87 38.53
CA ALA A 262 20.36 -3.58 37.46
C ALA A 262 21.04 -2.78 36.32
N GLU A 263 21.88 -1.80 36.66
CA GLU A 263 22.67 -1.01 35.71
C GLU A 263 23.64 -1.85 34.89
N TYR A 264 24.35 -2.77 35.52
CA TYR A 264 25.28 -3.63 34.81
C TYR A 264 24.54 -4.60 33.87
N ASN A 265 23.47 -5.24 34.37
CA ASN A 265 22.82 -6.32 33.64
C ASN A 265 21.96 -5.85 32.46
N ASN A 266 21.32 -4.67 32.55
CA ASN A 266 20.43 -4.11 31.51
C ASN A 266 19.39 -5.12 31.00
N VAL A 267 18.78 -5.88 31.92
CA VAL A 267 17.95 -7.04 31.60
C VAL A 267 16.72 -6.65 30.77
N VAL A 268 16.03 -5.58 31.16
CA VAL A 268 14.80 -5.10 30.51
C VAL A 268 15.06 -4.76 29.04
N ARG A 269 16.09 -3.95 28.78
CA ARG A 269 16.51 -3.60 27.41
C ARG A 269 16.84 -4.83 26.58
N LYS A 270 17.68 -5.74 27.08
CA LYS A 270 18.12 -6.94 26.34
C LYS A 270 16.94 -7.86 26.02
N ARG A 271 16.04 -8.08 26.99
CA ARG A 271 14.84 -8.89 26.79
C ARG A 271 13.89 -8.25 25.77
N PHE A 272 13.68 -6.94 25.86
CA PHE A 272 12.83 -6.22 24.92
C PHE A 272 13.36 -6.35 23.49
N ILE A 273 14.64 -6.05 23.26
CA ILE A 273 15.26 -6.10 21.93
C ILE A 273 15.12 -7.51 21.35
N LYS A 274 15.50 -8.54 22.11
CA LYS A 274 15.41 -9.94 21.66
C LYS A 274 13.97 -10.36 21.32
N ALA A 275 13.01 -9.99 22.16
CA ALA A 275 11.60 -10.30 21.93
C ALA A 275 11.04 -9.55 20.70
N TRP A 276 11.44 -8.29 20.53
CA TRP A 276 11.00 -7.46 19.41
C TRP A 276 11.56 -7.94 18.07
N GLU A 277 12.86 -8.21 17.99
CA GLU A 277 13.54 -8.74 16.79
C GLU A 277 12.93 -10.06 16.36
N GLY A 278 12.73 -10.99 17.30
CA GLY A 278 12.08 -12.28 17.03
C GLY A 278 10.66 -12.16 16.48
N LEU A 279 9.96 -11.06 16.74
CA LEU A 279 8.62 -10.81 16.21
C LEU A 279 8.63 -10.08 14.87
N VAL A 280 9.55 -9.13 14.67
CA VAL A 280 9.45 -8.13 13.61
C VAL A 280 10.44 -8.36 12.45
N ASP A 281 11.61 -8.95 12.68
CA ASP A 281 12.67 -9.06 11.66
C ASP A 281 12.19 -9.78 10.41
N SER A 282 11.47 -10.88 10.59
CA SER A 282 10.97 -11.67 9.47
C SER A 282 9.91 -10.95 8.61
N TYR A 283 9.32 -9.86 9.11
CA TYR A 283 8.43 -8.98 8.35
C TYR A 283 9.18 -7.81 7.72
N LYS A 284 10.28 -7.36 8.33
CA LYS A 284 11.13 -6.28 7.82
C LYS A 284 11.72 -6.61 6.46
N ASP A 285 12.17 -7.85 6.28
CA ASP A 285 12.74 -8.31 5.00
C ASP A 285 11.67 -8.65 3.95
N ALA A 286 10.46 -8.97 4.41
CA ALA A 286 9.35 -9.34 3.55
C ALA A 286 8.58 -8.12 3.01
N PHE A 287 8.35 -7.10 3.83
CA PHE A 287 7.49 -5.98 3.45
C PHE A 287 8.25 -4.90 2.69
N THR A 288 7.52 -4.19 1.81
CA THR A 288 8.00 -2.91 1.30
C THR A 288 8.14 -1.91 2.44
N GLU A 289 9.02 -0.93 2.29
CA GLU A 289 9.26 0.10 3.31
C GLU A 289 7.98 0.79 3.80
N SER A 290 7.06 1.12 2.89
CA SER A 290 5.77 1.74 3.22
C SER A 290 4.86 0.81 4.03
N ASN A 291 4.78 -0.47 3.63
CA ASN A 291 3.94 -1.45 4.31
C ASN A 291 4.52 -1.83 5.67
N TYR A 292 5.86 -1.93 5.77
CA TYR A 292 6.55 -2.13 7.04
C TYR A 292 6.37 -0.95 7.98
N ARG A 293 6.41 0.30 7.48
CA ARG A 293 6.10 1.49 8.29
C ARG A 293 4.69 1.42 8.89
N LEU A 294 3.69 1.06 8.09
CA LEU A 294 2.32 0.89 8.57
C LEU A 294 2.25 -0.21 9.65
N PHE A 295 2.82 -1.38 9.36
CA PHE A 295 2.85 -2.52 10.27
C PHE A 295 3.54 -2.21 11.60
N PHE A 296 4.72 -1.59 11.56
CA PHE A 296 5.45 -1.15 12.74
C PHE A 296 4.64 -0.12 13.56
N GLY A 297 3.98 0.81 12.86
CA GLY A 297 3.08 1.77 13.47
C GLY A 297 1.92 1.13 14.24
N LEU A 298 1.31 0.07 13.69
CA LEU A 298 0.26 -0.72 14.35
C LEU A 298 0.80 -1.47 15.58
N ALA A 299 1.98 -2.08 15.46
CA ALA A 299 2.63 -2.79 16.55
C ALA A 299 2.88 -1.88 17.76
N LEU A 300 3.43 -0.68 17.52
CA LEU A 300 3.60 0.32 18.58
C LEU A 300 2.26 0.71 19.22
N ASN A 301 1.23 1.00 18.41
CA ASN A 301 -0.08 1.40 18.94
C ASN A 301 -0.70 0.34 19.87
N VAL A 302 -0.52 -0.95 19.55
CA VAL A 302 -0.99 -2.05 20.40
C VAL A 302 -0.15 -2.21 21.65
N LEU A 303 1.16 -1.95 21.60
CA LEU A 303 2.05 -2.10 22.76
C LEU A 303 1.90 -0.98 23.79
N LEU A 304 1.73 0.28 23.35
CA LEU A 304 1.84 1.44 24.25
C LEU A 304 0.78 1.44 25.36
N ARG A 305 -0.49 1.16 25.05
CA ARG A 305 -1.57 1.20 26.06
C ARG A 305 -1.45 0.11 27.13
N PRO A 306 -1.24 -1.18 26.78
CA PRO A 306 -0.93 -2.22 27.77
C PRO A 306 0.33 -1.90 28.56
N TRP A 307 1.34 -1.30 27.95
CA TRP A 307 2.57 -0.91 28.64
C TRP A 307 2.31 0.17 29.69
N GLU A 308 1.62 1.26 29.34
CA GLU A 308 1.18 2.30 30.30
C GLU A 308 0.45 1.66 31.50
N LYS A 309 -0.55 0.80 31.21
CA LYS A 309 -1.34 0.13 32.26
C LYS A 309 -0.51 -0.82 33.13
N PHE A 310 0.45 -1.54 32.54
CA PHE A 310 1.32 -2.46 33.27
C PHE A 310 2.27 -1.68 34.19
N MET A 311 2.73 -0.50 33.79
CA MET A 311 3.58 0.36 34.64
C MET A 311 2.86 0.84 35.90
N MET A 312 1.54 1.07 35.84
CA MET A 312 0.74 1.45 37.01
C MET A 312 0.67 0.37 38.10
N GLY A 313 1.15 -0.84 37.83
CA GLY A 313 1.22 -1.93 38.82
C GLY A 313 2.53 -1.96 39.63
N PHE A 314 3.53 -1.17 39.25
CA PHE A 314 4.81 -1.12 39.96
C PHE A 314 4.78 -0.17 41.15
N LYS A 315 5.73 -0.40 42.06
CA LYS A 315 6.12 0.55 43.09
C LYS A 315 7.58 0.94 42.86
N PHE A 316 7.92 2.18 43.16
CA PHE A 316 9.24 2.75 42.84
C PHE A 316 9.90 3.33 44.08
N THR A 317 11.17 2.97 44.31
CA THR A 317 12.11 3.80 45.09
C THR A 317 12.71 4.87 44.18
N GLU A 318 13.35 5.90 44.71
CA GLU A 318 14.00 6.95 43.88
C GLU A 318 15.01 6.38 42.88
N LEU A 319 15.87 5.46 43.35
CA LEU A 319 16.81 4.74 42.49
C LEU A 319 16.12 3.87 41.44
N GLY A 320 15.02 3.20 41.82
CA GLY A 320 14.21 2.42 40.89
C GLY A 320 13.54 3.26 39.82
N ALA A 321 13.10 4.46 40.18
CA ALA A 321 12.51 5.46 39.31
C ALA A 321 13.51 5.91 38.22
N ILE A 322 14.75 6.23 38.63
CA ILE A 322 15.87 6.56 37.72
C ILE A 322 16.21 5.37 36.81
N CYS A 323 16.27 4.16 37.37
CA CYS A 323 16.54 2.95 36.60
C CYS A 323 15.47 2.71 35.52
N PHE A 324 14.20 2.92 35.87
CA PHE A 324 13.08 2.80 34.94
C PHE A 324 13.16 3.82 33.80
N ASP A 325 13.44 5.10 34.10
CA ASP A 325 13.63 6.15 33.08
C ASP A 325 14.73 5.75 32.09
N ARG A 326 15.86 5.27 32.60
CA ARG A 326 16.99 4.82 31.78
C ARG A 326 16.59 3.65 30.88
N ASP A 327 15.94 2.62 31.43
CA ASP A 327 15.50 1.45 30.67
C ASP A 327 14.53 1.85 29.55
N LEU A 328 13.56 2.72 29.87
CA LEU A 328 12.57 3.21 28.93
C LEU A 328 13.23 4.03 27.81
N ARG A 329 14.13 4.96 28.14
CA ARG A 329 14.88 5.74 27.15
C ARG A 329 15.72 4.87 26.23
N ALA A 330 16.34 3.80 26.76
CA ALA A 330 17.13 2.88 25.97
C ALA A 330 16.25 2.11 24.96
N ILE A 331 15.06 1.67 25.36
CA ILE A 331 14.11 1.01 24.45
C ILE A 331 13.57 1.99 23.40
N ILE A 332 13.19 3.21 23.80
CA ILE A 332 12.75 4.26 22.87
C ILE A 332 13.86 4.57 21.87
N GLY A 333 15.11 4.68 22.32
CA GLY A 333 16.27 4.90 21.47
C GLY A 333 16.45 3.79 20.43
N TYR A 334 16.32 2.53 20.83
CA TYR A 334 16.37 1.38 19.92
C TYR A 334 15.21 1.37 18.92
N LEU A 335 13.96 1.55 19.37
CA LEU A 335 12.82 1.57 18.45
C LEU A 335 12.89 2.74 17.47
N SER A 336 13.39 3.89 17.93
CA SER A 336 13.62 5.06 17.07
C SER A 336 14.72 4.84 16.04
N SER A 337 15.74 4.02 16.32
CA SER A 337 16.79 3.71 15.34
C SER A 337 16.35 2.70 14.30
N GLN A 338 15.37 1.84 14.62
CA GLN A 338 14.79 0.88 13.68
C GLN A 338 13.89 1.51 12.62
N THR A 339 13.43 2.75 12.84
CA THR A 339 12.60 3.48 11.89
C THR A 339 13.23 4.80 11.49
N ALA A 340 13.46 5.02 10.20
CA ALA A 340 13.82 6.33 9.67
C ALA A 340 12.70 7.38 9.82
N PHE A 341 11.52 6.97 10.29
CA PHE A 341 10.31 7.77 10.39
C PHE A 341 10.23 8.41 11.78
N GLY A 342 10.43 9.73 11.87
CA GLY A 342 10.53 10.51 13.11
C GLY A 342 9.33 10.47 14.08
N ASP A 343 8.22 9.81 13.75
CA ASP A 343 7.01 9.74 14.58
C ASP A 343 7.11 8.78 15.78
N ALA A 344 8.12 7.89 15.83
CA ALA A 344 8.17 6.88 16.88
C ALA A 344 8.26 7.49 18.28
N ARG A 345 9.09 8.53 18.46
CA ARG A 345 9.32 9.19 19.76
C ARG A 345 8.07 9.87 20.30
N GLU A 346 7.30 10.56 19.46
CA GLU A 346 6.08 11.25 19.90
C GLU A 346 5.05 10.29 20.51
N LYS A 347 4.98 9.06 19.98
CA LYS A 347 4.08 8.03 20.52
C LYS A 347 4.44 7.57 21.94
N PHE A 348 5.70 7.69 22.33
CA PHE A 348 6.17 7.35 23.68
C PHE A 348 6.06 8.51 24.66
N LEU A 349 5.64 9.70 24.24
CA LEU A 349 5.64 10.89 25.10
C LEU A 349 4.87 10.69 26.40
N ARG A 350 3.72 10.01 26.37
CA ARG A 350 2.95 9.67 27.59
C ARG A 350 3.70 8.72 28.52
N LEU A 351 4.37 7.71 27.97
CA LEU A 351 5.23 6.79 28.72
C LEU A 351 6.46 7.49 29.31
N GLN A 352 7.03 8.44 28.58
CA GLN A 352 8.13 9.25 29.09
C GLN A 352 7.67 10.19 30.21
N GLN A 353 6.48 10.80 30.06
CA GLN A 353 5.85 11.62 31.10
C GLN A 353 5.55 10.81 32.38
N LEU A 354 5.17 9.53 32.26
CA LEU A 354 5.04 8.62 33.42
C LEU A 354 6.33 8.57 34.24
N SER A 355 7.48 8.51 33.56
CA SER A 355 8.78 8.48 34.23
C SER A 355 9.22 9.83 34.78
N THR A 356 8.65 10.94 34.30
CA THR A 356 9.04 12.30 34.74
C THR A 356 8.22 12.78 35.95
N LEU A 357 7.01 12.25 36.15
CA LEU A 357 6.07 12.66 37.21
C LEU A 357 6.41 12.08 38.60
N GLN A 358 7.68 12.17 38.99
CA GLN A 358 8.21 11.52 40.21
C GLN A 358 8.59 12.53 41.32
N GLU A 359 8.16 13.78 41.20
CA GLU A 359 8.41 14.83 42.19
C GLU A 359 7.40 14.81 43.36
N GLU A 360 7.81 15.37 44.51
CA GLU A 360 7.04 15.34 45.76
C GLU A 360 5.77 16.22 45.72
N ASP A 361 5.78 17.35 45.00
CA ASP A 361 4.58 18.18 44.76
C ASP A 361 4.15 18.12 43.29
N VAL A 362 3.33 17.12 43.00
CA VAL A 362 2.85 16.80 41.65
C VAL A 362 1.97 17.92 41.10
N ASP A 363 1.18 18.58 41.94
CA ASP A 363 0.24 19.60 41.48
C ASP A 363 0.98 20.89 41.14
N GLU A 364 1.99 21.27 41.94
CA GLU A 364 2.86 22.41 41.61
C GLU A 364 3.70 22.11 40.37
N PHE A 365 4.33 20.94 40.30
CA PHE A 365 5.15 20.55 39.15
C PHE A 365 4.32 20.43 37.85
N TYR A 366 3.15 19.81 37.90
CA TYR A 366 2.30 19.64 36.72
C TYR A 366 1.88 21.01 36.14
N ASN A 367 1.53 21.97 36.99
CA ASN A 367 1.09 23.30 36.55
C ASN A 367 2.26 24.26 36.23
N GLY A 368 3.42 24.09 36.88
CA GLY A 368 4.57 25.00 36.79
C GLY A 368 5.70 24.56 35.85
N SER A 369 5.75 23.28 35.43
CA SER A 369 6.87 22.73 34.66
C SER A 369 6.99 23.21 33.20
N GLY A 370 5.97 23.86 32.65
CA GLY A 370 5.94 24.28 31.24
C GLY A 370 5.90 23.11 30.23
N ILE A 371 5.76 21.86 30.72
CA ILE A 371 5.65 20.67 29.89
C ILE A 371 4.25 20.61 29.27
N THR A 372 4.17 20.28 27.98
CA THR A 372 2.89 20.00 27.31
C THR A 372 2.38 18.61 27.70
N TRP A 373 1.69 18.53 28.84
CA TRP A 373 1.14 17.30 29.38
C TRP A 373 0.13 16.65 28.44
N LYS A 374 0.33 15.35 28.16
CA LYS A 374 -0.64 14.50 27.47
C LYS A 374 -1.46 13.66 28.44
N LEU A 375 -1.03 13.59 29.70
CA LEU A 375 -1.72 12.97 30.81
C LEU A 375 -2.66 13.99 31.44
N SER A 376 -3.74 13.53 32.06
CA SER A 376 -4.59 14.37 32.92
C SER A 376 -3.96 14.53 34.31
N VAL A 377 -4.38 15.56 35.06
CA VAL A 377 -3.95 15.77 36.45
C VAL A 377 -4.27 14.57 37.34
N GLN A 378 -5.41 13.90 37.10
CA GLN A 378 -5.80 12.70 37.85
C GLN A 378 -4.86 11.52 37.57
N GLU A 379 -4.49 11.32 36.31
CA GLU A 379 -3.48 10.32 35.93
C GLU A 379 -2.13 10.67 36.59
N ALA A 380 -1.71 11.95 36.55
CA ALA A 380 -0.45 12.39 37.15
C ALA A 380 -0.38 12.11 38.66
N ARG A 381 -1.44 12.40 39.41
CA ARG A 381 -1.52 12.06 40.84
C ARG A 381 -1.46 10.55 41.09
N ALA A 382 -2.14 9.76 40.28
CA ALA A 382 -2.12 8.29 40.41
C ALA A 382 -0.72 7.71 40.15
N ILE A 383 0.05 8.32 39.25
CA ILE A 383 1.43 7.92 38.92
C ILE A 383 2.38 8.26 40.05
N ALA A 384 2.28 9.46 40.60
CA ALA A 384 3.12 9.87 41.71
C ALA A 384 2.86 9.04 42.99
N ALA A 385 1.61 8.60 43.19
CA ALA A 385 1.25 7.68 44.27
C ALA A 385 1.91 6.27 44.17
N LEU A 386 2.62 5.97 43.08
CA LEU A 386 3.41 4.73 42.92
C LEU A 386 4.78 4.80 43.63
N LYS A 387 5.22 6.00 44.06
CA LYS A 387 6.43 6.18 44.87
C LYS A 387 6.20 5.65 46.29
N LEU A 388 7.20 4.93 46.81
CA LEU A 388 7.20 4.37 48.18
C LEU A 388 7.62 5.38 49.25
#